data_AF-A0A1B6CK42-F1
#
_entry.id   AF-A0A1B6CK42-F1
#
_cell.length_a   1.000
_cell.length_b   1.000
_cell.length_c   1.000
_cell.angle_alpha   90.00
_cell.angle_beta   90.00
_cell.angle_gamma   90.00
#
_symmetry.space_group_name_H-M   'P 1'
#
loop_
_entity.id
_entity.type
_entity.pdbx_description
1 polymer ?
#
loop_
_entity_poly.entity_id
_entity_poly.type
_entity_poly.pdbx_seq_one_letter_code
_entity_poly.pdbx_strand_id
1 'polypeptide(L)'
;MLGPIEDPQIKIRVPKSESDILKDALKGKEDVPEKFKKLILDQNEDIVLTVEDIKWLKSNLKLKTPLHELLSTWVLDLPQPSVIPRNPELEARIQRLKLEQLERDYQSMTKNVDNFRSLLPDDSIGSQSLYIFNSNKY
;
A
#
# COMPACT_ATOMS: atom_id res chain seq x y z
N MET A 1 9.99 -1.59 -0.90
CA MET A 1 9.99 -1.32 -2.36
C MET A 1 8.63 -1.76 -2.87
N LEU A 2 7.99 -0.98 -3.75
CA LEU A 2 6.74 -1.40 -4.37
C LEU A 2 7.09 -2.39 -5.50
N GLY A 3 6.35 -3.50 -5.59
CA GLY A 3 6.47 -4.47 -6.66
C GLY A 3 5.73 -4.04 -7.94
N PRO A 4 5.81 -4.84 -9.01
CA PRO A 4 4.99 -4.64 -10.20
C PRO A 4 3.50 -4.75 -9.86
N ILE A 5 2.66 -4.12 -10.70
CA ILE A 5 1.21 -4.20 -10.59
C ILE A 5 0.77 -5.55 -11.18
N GLU A 6 0.09 -6.37 -10.39
CA GLU A 6 -0.32 -7.73 -10.79
C GLU A 6 -1.50 -7.70 -11.79
N ASP A 7 -2.54 -6.92 -11.48
CA ASP A 7 -3.70 -6.73 -12.35
C ASP A 7 -3.90 -5.22 -12.60
N PRO A 8 -3.52 -4.70 -13.78
CA PRO A 8 -3.62 -3.28 -14.08
C PRO A 8 -5.06 -2.83 -14.44
N GLN A 9 -6.04 -3.73 -14.40
CA GLN A 9 -7.41 -3.38 -14.75
C GLN A 9 -8.09 -2.53 -13.68
N ILE A 10 -8.71 -1.43 -14.13
CA ILE A 10 -9.57 -0.60 -13.30
C ILE A 10 -10.89 -1.33 -13.07
N LYS A 11 -11.23 -1.51 -11.81
CA LYS A 11 -12.45 -2.17 -11.36
C LYS A 11 -13.41 -1.11 -10.83
N ILE A 12 -14.66 -1.17 -11.28
CA ILE A 12 -15.67 -0.19 -10.91
C ILE A 12 -16.84 -0.92 -10.28
N ARG A 13 -17.09 -0.60 -9.03
CA ARG A 13 -18.13 -1.24 -8.22
C ARG A 13 -19.42 -0.44 -8.31
N VAL A 14 -20.48 -1.13 -8.72
CA VAL A 14 -21.82 -0.55 -8.80
C VAL A 14 -22.48 -0.59 -7.42
N PRO A 15 -22.99 0.54 -6.89
CA PRO A 15 -23.74 0.57 -5.65
C PRO A 15 -25.13 -0.06 -5.82
N LYS A 16 -25.66 -0.64 -4.75
CA LYS A 16 -26.95 -1.36 -4.76
C LYS A 16 -28.11 -0.49 -5.25
N SER A 17 -28.11 0.80 -4.90
CA SER A 17 -29.16 1.76 -5.29
C SER A 17 -29.31 1.93 -6.80
N GLU A 18 -28.22 1.80 -7.56
CA GLU A 18 -28.22 2.00 -9.02
C GLU A 18 -28.33 0.68 -9.79
N SER A 19 -28.23 -0.45 -9.09
CA SER A 19 -28.35 -1.78 -9.70
C SER A 19 -29.74 -2.00 -10.30
N ASP A 20 -30.79 -1.42 -9.72
CA ASP A 20 -32.17 -1.53 -10.21
C ASP A 20 -32.37 -0.78 -11.54
N ILE A 21 -31.76 0.40 -11.69
CA ILE A 21 -31.80 1.16 -12.94
C ILE A 21 -31.12 0.38 -14.07
N LEU A 22 -29.99 -0.27 -13.76
CA LEU A 22 -29.31 -1.14 -14.71
C LEU A 22 -30.15 -2.37 -15.05
N LYS A 23 -30.79 -3.03 -14.07
CA LYS A 23 -31.70 -4.17 -14.31
C LYS A 23 -32.84 -3.79 -15.24
N ASP A 24 -33.48 -2.66 -15.01
CA ASP A 24 -34.60 -2.21 -15.84
C ASP A 24 -34.15 -1.83 -17.26
N ALA A 25 -32.97 -1.24 -17.40
CA ALA A 25 -32.41 -0.93 -18.71
C ALA A 25 -31.94 -2.19 -19.48
N LEU A 26 -31.58 -3.26 -18.77
CA LEU A 26 -31.17 -4.55 -19.33
C LEU A 26 -32.36 -5.45 -19.74
N LYS A 27 -33.55 -5.25 -19.14
CA LYS A 27 -34.79 -5.96 -19.53
C LYS A 27 -35.24 -5.54 -20.94
N GLY A 28 -34.67 -6.18 -21.97
CA GLY A 28 -35.08 -5.95 -23.37
C GLY A 28 -33.98 -6.09 -24.44
N LYS A 29 -32.76 -6.51 -24.08
CA LYS A 29 -31.66 -6.74 -25.03
C LYS A 29 -31.18 -8.20 -24.95
N GLU A 30 -30.99 -8.84 -26.11
CA GLU A 30 -30.49 -10.23 -26.22
C GLU A 30 -28.96 -10.33 -26.08
N ASP A 31 -28.22 -9.31 -26.51
CA ASP A 31 -26.76 -9.34 -26.58
C ASP A 31 -26.09 -8.81 -25.30
N VAL A 32 -26.42 -9.42 -24.16
CA VAL A 32 -25.95 -8.96 -22.84
C VAL A 32 -24.71 -9.76 -22.40
N PRO A 33 -23.57 -9.10 -22.10
CA PRO A 33 -22.38 -9.78 -21.60
C PRO A 33 -22.66 -10.57 -20.31
N GLU A 34 -21.97 -11.69 -20.11
CA GLU A 34 -22.25 -12.64 -19.02
C GLU A 34 -22.21 -12.01 -17.62
N LYS A 35 -21.35 -11.00 -17.41
CA LYS A 35 -21.26 -10.24 -16.16
C LYS A 35 -22.58 -9.52 -15.82
N PHE A 36 -23.28 -9.01 -16.83
CA PHE A 36 -24.57 -8.36 -16.67
C PHE A 36 -25.72 -9.38 -16.57
N LYS A 37 -25.58 -10.60 -17.09
CA LYS A 37 -26.55 -11.68 -16.86
C LYS A 37 -26.63 -12.06 -15.38
N LYS A 38 -25.49 -12.04 -14.67
CA LYS A 38 -25.45 -12.24 -13.21
C LYS A 38 -26.23 -11.16 -12.44
N LEU A 39 -26.25 -9.94 -12.99
CA LEU A 39 -27.00 -8.78 -12.47
C LEU A 39 -28.52 -9.01 -12.54
N ILE A 40 -28.99 -9.68 -13.58
CA ILE A 40 -30.41 -10.02 -13.78
C ILE A 40 -30.83 -11.20 -12.89
N LEU A 41 -29.88 -12.08 -12.54
CA LEU A 41 -30.13 -13.32 -11.78
C LEU A 41 -30.14 -13.12 -10.24
N ASP A 42 -30.15 -11.87 -9.76
CA ASP A 42 -30.24 -11.51 -8.33
C ASP A 42 -29.21 -12.21 -7.41
N GLN A 43 -27.99 -12.41 -7.91
CA GLN A 43 -26.87 -12.70 -7.01
C GLN A 43 -26.50 -11.38 -6.32
N ASN A 44 -26.76 -11.29 -5.01
CA ASN A 44 -26.48 -10.13 -4.14
C ASN A 44 -24.99 -9.80 -3.99
N GLU A 45 -24.18 -10.05 -5.01
CA GLU A 45 -22.75 -9.76 -5.03
C GLU A 45 -22.50 -8.36 -5.57
N ASP A 46 -21.48 -7.71 -5.02
CA ASP A 46 -20.98 -6.43 -5.50
C ASP A 46 -20.55 -6.59 -6.97
N ILE A 47 -21.24 -5.91 -7.87
CA ILE A 47 -20.94 -6.01 -9.30
C ILE A 47 -19.68 -5.22 -9.59
N VAL A 48 -18.63 -5.92 -10.01
CA VAL A 48 -17.38 -5.33 -10.47
C VAL A 48 -17.38 -5.26 -11.99
N LEU A 49 -17.37 -4.04 -12.51
CA LEU A 49 -17.31 -3.72 -13.94
C LEU A 49 -15.90 -3.30 -14.34
N THR A 50 -15.52 -3.61 -15.57
CA THR A 50 -14.31 -3.09 -16.21
C THR A 50 -14.65 -1.90 -17.11
N VAL A 51 -13.61 -1.20 -17.60
CA VAL A 51 -13.79 -0.08 -18.54
C VAL A 51 -14.47 -0.53 -19.84
N GLU A 52 -14.20 -1.76 -20.30
CA GLU A 52 -14.84 -2.33 -21.49
C GLU A 52 -16.35 -2.50 -21.29
N ASP A 53 -16.74 -2.96 -20.11
CA ASP A 53 -18.15 -3.13 -19.73
C ASP A 53 -18.90 -1.78 -19.72
N ILE A 54 -18.25 -0.70 -19.29
CA ILE A 54 -18.82 0.66 -19.33
C ILE A 54 -18.92 1.21 -20.75
N LYS A 55 -17.92 0.94 -21.59
CA LYS A 55 -17.97 1.32 -23.01
C LYS A 55 -19.11 0.60 -23.72
N TRP A 56 -19.35 -0.66 -23.37
CA TRP A 56 -20.50 -1.43 -23.85
C TRP A 56 -21.82 -0.83 -23.36
N LEU A 57 -21.94 -0.50 -22.07
CA LEU A 57 -23.13 0.16 -21.50
C LEU A 57 -23.45 1.47 -22.23
N LYS A 58 -22.46 2.33 -22.46
CA LYS A 58 -22.66 3.60 -23.17
C LYS A 58 -23.17 3.41 -24.60
N SER A 59 -22.70 2.38 -25.29
CA SER A 59 -23.00 2.16 -26.71
C SER A 59 -24.35 1.48 -26.92
N ASN A 60 -24.75 0.60 -26.00
CA ASN A 60 -25.91 -0.28 -26.18
C ASN A 60 -27.13 0.11 -25.35
N LEU A 61 -26.97 0.96 -24.34
CA LEU A 61 -28.00 1.30 -23.37
C LEU A 61 -28.42 2.76 -23.51
N LYS A 62 -29.71 2.98 -23.79
CA LYS A 62 -30.32 4.31 -23.66
C LYS A 62 -30.88 4.44 -22.24
N LEU A 63 -30.05 4.91 -21.32
CA LEU A 63 -30.44 5.18 -19.95
C LEU A 63 -31.30 6.45 -19.89
N LYS A 64 -32.28 6.48 -18.98
CA LYS A 64 -33.05 7.70 -18.69
C LYS A 64 -32.18 8.79 -18.08
N THR A 65 -31.25 8.38 -17.22
CA THR A 65 -30.27 9.24 -16.55
C THR A 65 -28.96 9.18 -17.34
N PRO A 66 -28.25 10.31 -17.54
CA PRO A 66 -26.99 10.28 -18.25
C PRO A 66 -25.93 9.49 -17.46
N LEU A 67 -25.14 8.68 -18.18
CA LEU A 67 -24.19 7.74 -17.58
C LEU A 67 -23.17 8.40 -16.62
N HIS A 68 -22.78 9.65 -16.87
CA HIS A 68 -21.82 10.35 -16.01
C HIS A 68 -22.38 10.64 -14.63
N GLU A 69 -23.70 10.85 -14.49
CA GLU A 69 -24.34 11.01 -13.18
C GLU A 69 -24.30 9.69 -12.40
N LEU A 70 -24.54 8.56 -13.07
CA LEU A 70 -24.42 7.24 -12.46
C LEU A 70 -22.99 6.94 -12.03
N LEU A 71 -22.01 7.19 -12.90
CA LEU A 71 -20.60 6.95 -12.59
C LEU A 71 -20.09 7.78 -11.41
N SER A 72 -20.71 8.94 -11.13
CA SER A 72 -20.31 9.78 -10.00
C SER A 72 -20.63 9.16 -8.64
N THR A 73 -21.60 8.24 -8.57
CA THR A 73 -21.98 7.53 -7.34
C THR A 73 -21.27 6.18 -7.19
N TRP A 74 -20.54 5.74 -8.23
CA TRP A 74 -19.89 4.43 -8.25
C TRP A 74 -18.51 4.47 -7.57
N VAL A 75 -18.11 3.33 -6.99
CA VAL A 75 -16.83 3.22 -6.27
C VAL A 75 -15.75 2.70 -7.23
N LEU A 76 -14.62 3.40 -7.29
CA LEU A 76 -13.48 3.05 -8.14
C LEU A 76 -12.44 2.26 -7.33
N ASP A 77 -12.28 0.98 -7.67
CA ASP A 77 -11.23 0.11 -7.12
C ASP A 77 -9.99 0.20 -8.03
N LEU A 78 -8.99 0.96 -7.58
CA LEU A 78 -7.73 1.17 -8.29
C LEU A 78 -6.77 -0.01 -8.06
N PRO A 79 -6.04 -0.45 -9.10
CA PRO A 79 -5.05 -1.50 -8.93
C PRO A 79 -3.87 -0.98 -8.10
N GLN A 80 -3.55 -1.70 -7.02
CA GLN A 80 -2.44 -1.35 -6.14
C GLN A 80 -1.22 -2.22 -6.42
N PRO A 81 -0.01 -1.65 -6.35
CA PRO A 81 1.21 -2.43 -6.47
C PRO A 81 1.33 -3.41 -5.30
N SER A 82 1.84 -4.60 -5.58
CA SER A 82 2.08 -5.63 -4.57
C SER A 82 3.13 -5.13 -3.56
N VAL A 83 2.82 -5.26 -2.27
CA VAL A 83 3.73 -4.86 -1.19
C VAL A 83 4.73 -5.97 -0.97
N ILE A 84 5.97 -5.76 -1.43
CA ILE A 84 7.06 -6.70 -1.18
C ILE A 84 7.43 -6.61 0.30
N PRO A 85 7.38 -7.72 1.06
CA PRO A 85 7.79 -7.71 2.45
C PRO A 85 9.28 -7.37 2.57
N ARG A 86 9.65 -6.63 3.62
CA ARG A 86 11.07 -6.33 3.90
C ARG A 86 11.77 -7.62 4.30
N ASN A 87 13.06 -7.75 3.93
CA ASN A 87 13.84 -8.94 4.28
C ASN A 87 13.95 -9.05 5.82
N PRO A 88 13.48 -10.15 6.43
CA PRO A 88 13.44 -10.30 7.88
C PRO A 88 14.82 -10.25 8.54
N GLU A 89 15.85 -10.78 7.88
CA GLU A 89 17.22 -10.77 8.41
C GLU A 89 17.77 -9.34 8.49
N LEU A 90 17.50 -8.53 7.46
CA LEU A 90 17.92 -7.14 7.41
C LEU A 90 17.18 -6.30 8.45
N GLU A 91 15.88 -6.55 8.67
CA GLU A 91 15.13 -5.87 9.72
C GLU A 91 15.64 -6.22 11.11
N ALA A 92 15.87 -7.50 11.39
CA ALA A 92 16.45 -7.96 12.65
C ALA A 92 17.83 -7.32 12.88
N ARG A 93 18.66 -7.23 11.84
CA ARG A 93 19.96 -6.56 11.91
C ARG A 93 19.82 -5.07 12.18
N ILE A 94 18.88 -4.37 11.53
CA ILE A 94 18.63 -2.95 11.78
C ILE A 94 18.16 -2.72 13.22
N GLN A 95 17.25 -3.55 13.73
CA GLN A 95 16.77 -3.46 15.10
C GLN A 95 17.93 -3.64 16.09
N ARG A 96 18.78 -4.65 15.86
CA ARG A 96 19.97 -4.88 16.69
C ARG A 96 20.90 -3.67 16.69
N LEU A 97 21.25 -3.17 15.51
CA LEU A 97 22.13 -2.00 15.37
C LEU A 97 21.55 -0.73 16.02
N LYS A 98 20.23 -0.55 15.96
CA LYS A 98 19.54 0.55 16.65
C LYS A 98 19.64 0.41 18.17
N LEU A 99 19.45 -0.79 18.71
CA LEU A 99 19.60 -1.04 20.14
C LEU A 99 21.04 -0.80 20.60
N GLU A 100 22.02 -1.31 19.85
CA GLU A 100 23.44 -1.07 20.11
C GLU A 100 23.77 0.43 20.09
N GLN A 101 23.22 1.19 19.14
CA GLN A 101 23.44 2.64 19.07
C GLN A 101 22.79 3.37 20.25
N LEU A 102 21.53 3.04 20.58
CA LEU A 102 20.82 3.65 21.71
C LEU A 102 21.51 3.37 23.04
N GLU A 103 22.07 2.17 23.20
CA GLU A 103 22.85 1.84 24.38
C GLU A 103 24.15 2.65 24.45
N ARG A 104 24.89 2.79 23.34
CA ARG A 104 26.07 3.67 23.28
C ARG A 104 25.72 5.12 23.59
N ASP A 105 24.64 5.63 23.02
CA ASP A 105 24.18 7.00 23.25
C ASP A 105 23.80 7.20 24.74
N TYR A 106 23.09 6.23 25.34
CA TYR A 106 22.74 6.25 26.76
C TYR A 106 23.99 6.20 27.67
N GLN A 107 24.95 5.34 27.36
CA GLN A 107 26.22 5.27 28.09
C GLN A 107 27.00 6.59 28.00
N SER A 108 27.02 7.22 26.83
CA SER A 108 27.62 8.55 26.64
C SER A 108 26.93 9.61 27.49
N MET A 109 25.58 9.62 27.55
CA MET A 109 24.82 10.58 28.36
C MET A 109 25.06 10.40 29.87
N THR A 110 25.22 9.16 30.32
CA THR A 110 25.38 8.81 31.74
C THR A 110 26.83 8.71 32.21
N LYS A 111 27.80 8.88 31.30
CA LYS A 111 29.25 8.76 31.59
C LYS A 111 29.74 9.64 32.74
N ASN A 112 29.18 10.86 32.88
CA ASN A 112 29.59 11.81 33.92
C ASN A 112 29.02 11.48 35.31
N VAL A 113 28.03 10.60 35.39
CA VAL A 113 27.38 10.22 36.65
C VAL A 113 28.10 9.05 37.32
N ASP A 114 28.79 8.22 36.54
CA ASP A 114 29.58 7.09 37.03
C ASP A 114 31.06 7.47 37.18
N ASN A 115 31.51 7.58 38.44
CA ASN A 115 32.87 7.96 38.80
C ASN A 115 33.93 7.08 38.12
N PHE A 116 33.68 5.79 37.90
CA PHE A 116 34.65 4.87 37.29
C PHE A 116 34.68 5.00 35.77
N ARG A 117 33.53 5.19 35.13
CA ARG A 117 33.43 5.30 33.65
C ARG A 117 33.86 6.67 33.12
N SER A 118 33.80 7.71 33.94
CA SER A 118 34.27 9.06 33.58
C SER A 118 35.77 9.09 33.20
N LEU A 119 36.57 8.17 33.76
CA LEU A 119 38.00 8.05 33.55
C LEU A 119 38.37 7.27 32.29
N LEU A 120 37.43 6.53 31.71
CA LEU A 120 37.67 5.76 30.50
C LEU A 120 37.67 6.69 29.27
N PRO A 121 38.60 6.49 28.31
CA PRO A 121 38.60 7.24 27.07
C PRO A 121 37.26 7.07 26.35
N ASP A 122 36.84 8.10 25.64
CA ASP A 122 35.59 8.07 24.89
C ASP A 122 35.71 7.21 23.63
N ASP A 123 34.62 6.55 23.23
CA ASP A 123 34.57 5.71 22.03
C ASP A 123 34.40 6.54 20.74
N SER A 124 34.40 7.86 20.83
CA SER A 124 34.44 8.75 19.65
C SER A 124 35.64 8.44 18.76
N ILE A 125 35.42 8.51 17.45
CA ILE A 125 36.45 8.32 16.41
C ILE A 125 37.67 9.22 16.67
N GLY A 126 37.46 10.43 17.18
CA GLY A 126 38.55 11.35 17.53
C GLY A 126 39.44 10.81 18.65
N SER A 127 38.83 10.31 19.72
CA SER A 127 39.52 9.73 20.89
C SER A 127 40.25 8.44 20.52
N GLN A 128 39.64 7.57 19.71
CA GLN A 128 40.27 6.34 19.23
C GLN A 128 41.48 6.63 18.32
N SER A 129 41.35 7.58 17.39
CA SER A 129 42.45 8.01 16.52
C SER A 129 43.64 8.51 17.34
N LEU A 130 43.39 9.37 18.34
CA LEU A 130 44.40 9.86 19.28
C LEU A 130 45.12 8.72 20.03
N TYR A 131 44.38 7.71 20.47
CA TYR A 131 44.95 6.55 21.16
C TYR A 131 45.88 5.74 20.24
N ILE A 132 45.44 5.46 19.00
CA ILE A 132 46.23 4.73 17.99
C ILE A 132 47.51 5.49 17.60
N PHE A 133 47.42 6.81 17.46
CA PHE A 133 48.59 7.64 17.15
C PHE A 133 49.62 7.64 18.29
N ASN A 134 49.17 7.65 19.54
CA ASN A 134 50.06 7.64 20.70
C ASN A 134 50.65 6.26 21.00
N SER A 135 49.92 5.17 20.70
CA SER A 135 50.41 3.80 20.87
C SER A 135 51.48 3.40 19.86
N ASN A 136 51.48 3.99 18.65
CA ASN A 136 52.52 3.77 17.63
C ASN A 136 53.79 4.61 17.83
N LYS A 137 53.85 5.41 18.90
CA LYS A 137 54.97 6.31 19.21
C LYS A 137 55.99 5.68 20.18
N TYR A 138 55.78 4.43 20.59
CA TYR A 138 56.67 3.62 21.43
C TYR A 138 57.00 2.30 20.74
#